data_AF-A0A1G9RMQ3-F1
#
_entry.id   AF-A0A1G9RMQ3-F1
#
_cell.length_a   1.000
_cell.length_b   1.000
_cell.length_c   1.000
_cell.angle_alpha   90.00
_cell.angle_beta   90.00
_cell.angle_gamma   90.00
#
_symmetry.space_group_name_H-M   'P 1'
#
loop_
_entity.id
_entity.type
_entity.pdbx_description
1 polymer ?
#
loop_
_entity_poly.entity_id
_entity_poly.type
_entity_poly.pdbx_seq_one_letter_code
_entity_poly.pdbx_strand_id
1 'polypeptide(L)'
;MPEHSPDYPPLRRGWITSSSCGDGTLASVLAETAAGGWQGVAYTTAGACALREVHGEEGDARLRNTNGKEVDPSTVYELRLWCVDASSDESLLARELRWLNGTGGVEVTVRREAGAVDDGKAAAGESDLPCWYRHNSYLQHEASAPYKGSDTMTSIEVFTEENRYGNVVFADELMTGKWN
;
A
#
# COMPACT_ATOMS: atom_id res chain seq x y z
N MET A 1 -30.19 -27.06 -6.56
CA MET A 1 -28.80 -26.89 -6.98
C MET A 1 -28.08 -26.18 -5.85
N PRO A 2 -26.97 -26.70 -5.31
CA PRO A 2 -26.20 -25.94 -4.34
C PRO A 2 -25.41 -24.88 -5.10
N GLU A 3 -25.72 -23.61 -4.86
CA GLU A 3 -24.84 -22.50 -5.21
C GLU A 3 -23.55 -22.70 -4.40
N HIS A 4 -22.45 -22.99 -5.09
CA HIS A 4 -21.13 -22.86 -4.50
C HIS A 4 -20.94 -21.37 -4.21
N SER A 5 -21.16 -20.97 -2.96
CA SER A 5 -20.55 -19.74 -2.46
C SER A 5 -19.05 -19.84 -2.75
N PRO A 6 -18.42 -18.90 -3.45
CA PRO A 6 -16.98 -18.91 -3.56
C PRO A 6 -16.42 -18.93 -2.13
N ASP A 7 -15.57 -19.92 -1.85
CA ASP A 7 -14.88 -20.06 -0.57
C ASP A 7 -13.95 -18.85 -0.42
N TYR A 8 -14.48 -17.77 0.16
CA TYR A 8 -13.66 -16.63 0.51
C TYR A 8 -12.73 -17.05 1.65
N PRO A 9 -11.42 -16.76 1.56
CA PRO A 9 -10.51 -17.07 2.65
C PRO A 9 -11.00 -16.38 3.93
N PRO A 10 -10.92 -17.06 5.09
CA PRO A 10 -11.37 -16.49 6.35
C PRO A 10 -10.53 -15.28 6.73
N LEU A 11 -11.18 -14.31 7.39
CA LEU A 11 -10.53 -13.16 7.98
C LEU A 11 -9.55 -13.59 9.09
N ARG A 12 -8.37 -12.98 9.10
CA ARG A 12 -7.31 -13.21 10.11
C ARG A 12 -7.10 -11.95 10.93
N ARG A 13 -6.71 -12.09 12.19
CA ARG A 13 -6.43 -10.95 13.08
C ARG A 13 -5.08 -10.31 12.77
N GLY A 14 -5.04 -8.99 12.82
CA GLY A 14 -3.84 -8.20 12.64
C GLY A 14 -3.98 -6.81 13.26
N TRP A 15 -3.01 -5.98 12.93
CA TRP A 15 -2.97 -4.57 13.31
C TRP A 15 -2.76 -3.73 12.07
N ILE A 16 -3.56 -2.67 11.92
CA ILE A 16 -3.30 -1.61 10.96
C ILE A 16 -2.77 -0.40 11.72
N THR A 17 -1.65 0.11 11.25
CA THR A 17 -0.98 1.27 11.80
C THR A 17 -0.86 2.34 10.74
N SER A 18 -1.20 3.58 11.09
CA SER A 18 -0.89 4.75 10.25
C SER A 18 0.00 5.72 11.01
N SER A 19 1.07 6.17 10.37
CA SER A 19 1.99 7.19 10.87
C SER A 19 2.13 8.31 9.84
N SER A 20 2.10 9.56 10.32
CA SER A 20 2.38 10.71 9.45
C SER A 20 3.86 10.74 9.07
N CYS A 21 4.18 11.09 7.84
CA CYS A 21 5.55 11.20 7.34
C CYS A 21 5.74 12.40 6.41
N GLY A 22 6.97 12.88 6.31
CA GLY A 22 7.34 14.04 5.50
C GLY A 22 6.80 15.39 6.02
N ASP A 23 7.21 16.46 5.34
CA ASP A 23 6.88 17.86 5.67
C ASP A 23 5.78 18.45 4.77
N GLY A 24 5.13 17.62 3.96
CA GLY A 24 4.18 18.05 2.93
C GLY A 24 4.71 17.98 1.51
N THR A 25 6.03 17.96 1.33
CA THR A 25 6.65 17.87 0.00
C THR A 25 6.80 16.43 -0.46
N LEU A 26 6.70 16.21 -1.76
CA LEU A 26 6.97 14.90 -2.36
C LEU A 26 8.42 14.43 -2.08
N ALA A 27 9.38 15.35 -2.08
CA ALA A 27 10.78 15.03 -1.78
C ALA A 27 10.96 14.48 -0.35
N SER A 28 10.34 15.10 0.65
CA SER A 28 10.39 14.62 2.04
C SER A 28 9.78 13.23 2.21
N VAL A 29 8.70 12.94 1.47
CA VAL A 29 8.04 11.64 1.51
C VAL A 29 8.88 10.58 0.83
N LEU A 30 9.54 10.89 -0.29
CA LEU A 30 10.42 9.96 -0.98
C LEU A 30 11.71 9.67 -0.21
N ALA A 31 12.21 10.58 0.61
CA ALA A 31 13.36 10.34 1.50
C ALA A 31 13.12 9.12 2.42
N GLU A 32 11.90 8.96 2.94
CA GLU A 32 11.50 7.85 3.81
C GLU A 32 11.41 6.49 3.07
N THR A 33 11.49 6.50 1.74
CA THR A 33 11.39 5.30 0.89
C THR A 33 12.73 4.66 0.55
N ALA A 34 13.85 5.24 0.97
CA ALA A 34 15.20 4.89 0.51
C ALA A 34 15.65 3.44 0.80
N ALA A 35 14.96 2.69 1.66
CA ALA A 35 15.36 1.35 2.10
C ALA A 35 14.50 0.20 1.56
N GLY A 36 13.63 0.41 0.55
CA GLY A 36 12.70 -0.62 0.06
C GLY A 36 12.57 -0.70 -1.46
N GLY A 37 12.14 -1.85 -1.95
CA GLY A 37 11.61 -1.98 -3.31
C GLY A 37 10.20 -1.41 -3.34
N TRP A 38 10.00 -0.24 -3.94
CA TRP A 38 8.70 0.43 -4.01
C TRP A 38 8.11 0.40 -5.41
N GLN A 39 6.83 0.11 -5.50
CA GLN A 39 6.05 0.28 -6.73
C GLN A 39 4.78 1.07 -6.41
N GLY A 40 4.09 1.58 -7.42
CA GLY A 40 3.01 2.51 -7.09
C GLY A 40 2.12 2.96 -8.21
N VAL A 41 1.27 3.92 -7.89
CA VAL A 41 0.55 4.75 -8.85
C VAL A 41 0.79 6.21 -8.48
N ALA A 42 1.16 7.01 -9.47
CA ALA A 42 1.07 8.46 -9.37
C ALA A 42 -0.13 8.94 -10.18
N TYR A 43 -0.95 9.79 -9.56
CA TYR A 43 -2.00 10.51 -10.25
C TYR A 43 -1.48 11.88 -10.65
N THR A 44 -1.42 12.10 -11.96
CA THR A 44 -0.87 13.33 -12.53
C THR A 44 -1.94 14.14 -13.24
N THR A 45 -1.63 15.40 -13.54
CA THR A 45 -2.48 16.25 -14.39
C THR A 45 -2.69 15.72 -15.81
N ALA A 46 -1.86 14.75 -16.25
CA ALA A 46 -1.98 14.07 -17.54
C ALA A 46 -2.60 12.65 -17.45
N GLY A 47 -3.06 12.24 -16.27
CA GLY A 47 -3.64 10.92 -16.00
C GLY A 47 -2.84 10.11 -14.98
N ALA A 48 -3.39 8.94 -14.61
CA ALA A 48 -2.72 8.01 -13.71
C ALA A 48 -1.59 7.26 -14.43
N CYS A 49 -0.46 7.07 -13.75
CA CYS A 49 0.67 6.30 -14.23
C CYS A 49 1.11 5.24 -13.21
N ALA A 50 1.33 4.01 -13.67
CA ALA A 50 1.92 2.95 -12.88
C ALA A 50 3.42 3.19 -12.71
N LEU A 51 3.92 3.08 -11.48
CA LEU A 51 5.30 3.36 -11.09
C LEU A 51 6.05 2.07 -10.84
N ARG A 52 7.19 1.89 -11.53
CA ARG A 52 8.05 0.71 -11.39
C ARG A 52 9.02 0.83 -10.22
N GLU A 53 9.52 2.02 -9.94
CA GLU A 53 10.41 2.25 -8.81
C GLU A 53 10.51 3.72 -8.41
N VAL A 54 10.92 3.92 -7.16
CA VAL A 54 11.58 5.12 -6.67
C VAL A 54 13.08 4.86 -6.68
N HIS A 55 13.86 5.80 -7.20
CA HIS A 55 15.33 5.67 -7.30
C HIS A 55 16.00 7.02 -7.10
N GLY A 56 17.32 7.02 -6.91
CA GLY A 56 18.10 8.20 -6.53
C GLY A 56 18.38 8.24 -5.03
N GLU A 57 19.04 9.30 -4.58
CA GLU A 57 19.42 9.50 -3.18
C GLU A 57 18.41 10.38 -2.44
N GLU A 58 18.55 10.45 -1.13
CA GLU A 58 17.77 11.35 -0.29
C GLU A 58 17.87 12.80 -0.79
N GLY A 59 16.71 13.45 -0.97
CA GLY A 59 16.65 14.81 -1.52
C GLY A 59 16.70 14.89 -3.06
N ASP A 60 17.05 13.82 -3.76
CA ASP A 60 17.03 13.75 -5.23
C ASP A 60 16.26 12.56 -5.80
N ALA A 61 15.42 11.91 -4.99
CA ALA A 61 14.62 10.78 -5.42
C ALA A 61 13.73 11.12 -6.65
N ARG A 62 13.61 10.15 -7.55
CA ARG A 62 12.89 10.23 -8.82
C ARG A 62 11.94 9.06 -8.98
N LEU A 63 10.84 9.33 -9.65
CA LEU A 63 9.80 8.36 -9.98
C LEU A 63 9.98 7.88 -11.41
N ARG A 64 10.03 6.55 -11.62
CA ARG A 64 10.06 5.95 -12.96
C ARG A 64 8.81 5.10 -13.19
N ASN A 65 8.13 5.34 -14.30
CA ASN A 65 6.95 4.55 -14.66
C ASN A 65 7.30 3.18 -15.25
N THR A 66 6.31 2.32 -15.44
CA THR A 66 6.47 0.97 -16.02
C THR A 66 7.00 0.98 -17.46
N ASN A 67 6.84 2.09 -18.19
CA ASN A 67 7.41 2.29 -19.53
C ASN A 67 8.88 2.77 -19.49
N GLY A 68 9.49 2.91 -18.31
CA GLY A 68 10.87 3.37 -18.13
C GLY A 68 11.05 4.88 -18.25
N LYS A 69 9.98 5.67 -18.33
CA LYS A 69 10.03 7.14 -18.40
C LYS A 69 9.95 7.76 -17.01
N GLU A 70 10.72 8.81 -16.79
CA GLU A 70 10.60 9.64 -15.58
C GLU A 70 9.24 10.33 -15.51
N VAL A 71 8.68 10.39 -14.31
CA VAL A 71 7.46 11.12 -14.00
C VAL A 71 7.85 12.46 -13.40
N ASP A 72 7.37 13.54 -14.01
CA ASP A 72 7.59 14.90 -13.53
C ASP A 72 6.87 15.11 -12.18
N PRO A 73 7.61 15.28 -11.07
CA PRO A 73 7.04 15.45 -9.73
C PRO A 73 6.05 16.62 -9.63
N SER A 74 6.23 17.68 -10.44
CA SER A 74 5.36 18.86 -10.42
C SER A 74 3.94 18.59 -10.95
N THR A 75 3.77 17.48 -11.68
CA THR A 75 2.47 17.08 -12.24
C THR A 75 1.69 16.16 -11.30
N VAL A 76 2.33 15.59 -10.27
CA VAL A 76 1.74 14.62 -9.35
C VAL A 76 0.92 15.36 -8.29
N TYR A 77 -0.35 15.00 -8.15
CA TYR A 77 -1.21 15.51 -7.08
C TYR A 77 -1.50 14.47 -6.00
N GLU A 78 -1.46 13.18 -6.34
CA GLU A 78 -1.58 12.06 -5.40
C GLU A 78 -0.57 10.97 -5.78
N LEU A 79 0.05 10.37 -4.76
CA LEU A 79 1.00 9.28 -4.89
C LEU A 79 0.63 8.17 -3.91
N ARG A 80 0.57 6.93 -4.41
CA ARG A 80 0.50 5.73 -3.59
C ARG A 80 1.66 4.81 -3.98
N LEU A 81 2.56 4.54 -3.05
CA LEU A 81 3.67 3.61 -3.22
C LEU A 81 3.49 2.47 -2.23
N TRP A 82 3.57 1.22 -2.67
CA TRP A 82 3.64 0.06 -1.80
C TRP A 82 4.97 -0.64 -1.92
N CYS A 83 5.42 -1.19 -0.80
CA CYS A 83 6.61 -2.02 -0.75
C CYS A 83 6.31 -3.39 -1.36
N VAL A 84 7.12 -3.81 -2.34
CA VAL A 84 6.99 -5.11 -3.01
C VAL A 84 7.92 -6.18 -2.46
N ASP A 85 8.88 -5.79 -1.62
CA ASP A 85 9.86 -6.67 -0.99
C ASP A 85 9.92 -6.34 0.52
N ALA A 86 8.90 -6.76 1.27
CA ALA A 86 8.86 -6.68 2.74
C ALA A 86 9.83 -7.73 3.36
N SER A 87 11.12 -7.62 3.06
CA SER A 87 12.01 -8.79 2.99
C SER A 87 12.82 -9.11 4.27
N SER A 88 12.27 -8.91 5.46
CA SER A 88 12.90 -9.47 6.69
C SER A 88 11.95 -9.59 7.88
N ASP A 89 10.86 -8.83 7.90
CA ASP A 89 9.84 -8.88 8.93
C ASP A 89 8.67 -9.78 8.49
N GLU A 90 8.66 -11.03 8.96
CA GLU A 90 7.58 -12.00 8.71
C GLU A 90 6.22 -11.58 9.28
N SER A 91 6.18 -10.58 10.17
CA SER A 91 4.94 -10.02 10.69
C SER A 91 4.35 -8.96 9.75
N LEU A 92 5.18 -8.29 8.93
CA LEU A 92 4.74 -7.26 8.00
C LEU A 92 4.06 -7.89 6.78
N LEU A 93 2.77 -7.57 6.60
CA LEU A 93 1.96 -8.06 5.50
C LEU A 93 1.91 -7.08 4.33
N ALA A 94 1.81 -5.78 4.64
CA ALA A 94 1.77 -4.71 3.66
C ALA A 94 2.33 -3.42 4.26
N ARG A 95 2.98 -2.62 3.41
CA ARG A 95 3.48 -1.28 3.72
C ARG A 95 3.18 -0.39 2.53
N GLU A 96 2.41 0.66 2.74
CA GLU A 96 2.01 1.61 1.71
C GLU A 96 2.21 3.04 2.19
N LEU A 97 2.89 3.84 1.38
CA LEU A 97 3.07 5.26 1.55
C LEU A 97 2.06 6.00 0.67
N ARG A 98 1.32 6.91 1.28
CA ARG A 98 0.29 7.73 0.63
C ARG A 98 0.67 9.18 0.78
N TRP A 99 0.64 9.93 -0.31
CA TRP A 99 0.89 11.35 -0.28
C TRP A 99 -0.11 12.08 -1.16
N LEU A 100 -0.59 13.20 -0.64
CA LEU A 100 -1.43 14.13 -1.36
C LEU A 100 -0.74 15.50 -1.32
N ASN A 101 -0.73 16.17 -2.45
CA ASN A 101 0.08 17.38 -2.64
C ASN A 101 -0.31 18.48 -1.65
N GLY A 102 0.67 18.86 -0.81
CA GLY A 102 0.52 19.92 0.19
C GLY A 102 -0.10 19.48 1.52
N THR A 103 -0.37 18.19 1.75
CA THR A 103 -1.01 17.71 2.98
C THR A 103 -0.15 16.81 3.86
N GLY A 104 1.05 16.45 3.41
CA GLY A 104 1.90 15.47 4.11
C GLY A 104 1.72 14.07 3.56
N GLY A 105 2.62 13.18 3.97
CA GLY A 105 2.53 11.76 3.71
C GLY A 105 1.93 11.01 4.89
N VAL A 106 1.38 9.84 4.61
CA VAL A 106 0.97 8.85 5.60
C VAL A 106 1.56 7.51 5.17
N GLU A 107 2.32 6.89 6.06
CA GLU A 107 2.66 5.49 5.93
C GLU A 107 1.61 4.64 6.62
N VAL A 108 1.10 3.65 5.92
CA VAL A 108 0.16 2.65 6.43
C VAL A 108 0.84 1.29 6.41
N THR A 109 0.83 0.59 7.53
CA THR A 109 1.34 -0.78 7.64
C THR A 109 0.26 -1.70 8.15
N VAL A 110 0.27 -2.94 7.66
CA VAL A 110 -0.57 -4.03 8.17
C VAL A 110 0.34 -5.13 8.66
N ARG A 111 0.17 -5.54 9.92
CA ARG A 111 0.95 -6.60 10.53
C ARG A 111 0.06 -7.75 11.01
N ARG A 112 0.61 -8.96 11.01
CA ARG A 112 0.01 -10.12 11.67
C ARG A 112 -0.07 -9.84 13.18
N GLU A 113 -1.11 -10.33 13.85
CA GLU A 113 -1.14 -10.35 15.31
C GLU A 113 0.03 -11.23 15.79
N ALA A 114 1.03 -10.63 16.45
CA ALA A 114 2.06 -11.38 17.15
C ALA A 114 1.41 -12.10 18.34
N GLY A 115 1.86 -13.32 18.67
CA GLY A 115 1.43 -13.99 19.89
C GLY A 115 1.60 -13.04 21.07
N ALA A 116 0.48 -12.58 21.62
CA ALA A 116 0.35 -11.36 22.42
C ALA A 116 1.48 -11.13 23.43
N VAL A 117 2.28 -10.07 23.24
CA VAL A 117 2.84 -9.19 24.28
C VAL A 117 3.28 -7.89 23.57
N ASP A 118 2.58 -6.77 23.79
CA ASP A 118 3.13 -5.55 24.41
C ASP A 118 2.02 -4.50 24.52
N ASP A 119 1.87 -3.88 25.71
CA ASP A 119 0.97 -2.75 25.98
C ASP A 119 1.60 -1.44 25.42
N GLY A 120 2.11 -1.50 24.20
CA GLY A 120 2.85 -0.42 23.54
C GLY A 120 1.98 0.81 23.35
N LYS A 121 2.28 1.88 24.07
CA LYS A 121 1.69 3.19 23.80
C LYS A 121 2.17 3.67 22.43
N ALA A 122 1.25 3.81 21.49
CA ALA A 122 1.49 4.47 20.21
C ALA A 122 2.23 5.80 20.41
N ALA A 123 3.26 6.06 19.59
CA ALA A 123 3.94 7.34 19.56
C ALA A 123 2.96 8.43 19.10
N ALA A 124 3.19 9.70 19.48
CA ALA A 124 2.32 10.80 19.09
C ALA A 124 2.24 10.92 17.55
N GLY A 125 1.07 10.64 16.98
CA GLY A 125 0.84 10.64 15.52
C GLY A 125 0.72 9.26 14.88
N GLU A 126 0.86 8.18 15.67
CA GLU A 126 0.63 6.80 15.26
C GLU A 126 -0.73 6.33 15.80
N SER A 127 -1.52 5.66 14.96
CA SER A 127 -2.75 4.99 15.41
C SER A 127 -2.66 3.50 15.13
N ASP A 128 -2.49 2.71 16.18
CA ASP A 128 -2.58 1.24 16.13
C ASP A 128 -4.01 0.82 16.36
N LEU A 129 -4.63 0.22 15.34
CA LEU A 129 -5.99 -0.27 15.42
C LEU A 129 -6.00 -1.79 15.21
N PRO A 130 -6.63 -2.56 16.11
CA PRO A 130 -6.93 -3.96 15.83
C PRO A 130 -7.74 -4.05 14.54
N CYS A 131 -7.34 -4.98 13.67
CA CYS A 131 -8.02 -5.19 12.40
C CYS A 131 -8.19 -6.68 12.11
N TRP A 132 -9.00 -6.95 11.10
CA TRP A 132 -8.99 -8.22 10.39
C TRP A 132 -8.46 -8.00 8.99
N TYR A 133 -7.78 -8.99 8.44
CA TYR A 133 -7.25 -8.91 7.08
C TYR A 133 -7.50 -10.18 6.29
N ARG A 134 -7.43 -10.05 4.97
CA ARG A 134 -7.48 -11.15 4.01
C ARG A 134 -6.52 -10.87 2.85
N HIS A 135 -5.89 -11.92 2.34
CA HIS A 135 -5.12 -11.83 1.10
C HIS A 135 -6.07 -11.83 -0.09
N ASN A 136 -5.83 -10.95 -1.04
CA ASN A 136 -6.61 -10.84 -2.27
C ASN A 136 -5.67 -10.75 -3.48
N SER A 137 -6.22 -11.04 -4.66
CA SER A 137 -5.47 -11.01 -5.92
C SER A 137 -6.37 -10.63 -7.10
N TYR A 138 -5.85 -9.77 -7.97
CA TYR A 138 -6.52 -9.25 -9.15
C TYR A 138 -5.75 -9.58 -10.42
N LEU A 139 -6.48 -9.91 -11.49
CA LEU A 139 -5.88 -10.02 -12.81
C LEU A 139 -5.49 -8.64 -13.33
N GLN A 140 -4.23 -8.45 -13.72
CA GLN A 140 -3.80 -7.22 -14.40
C GLN A 140 -4.27 -7.29 -15.86
N HIS A 141 -5.16 -6.38 -16.25
CA HIS A 141 -5.60 -6.25 -17.63
C HIS A 141 -4.74 -5.21 -18.37
N GLU A 142 -3.96 -5.63 -19.36
CA GLU A 142 -3.44 -4.69 -20.36
C GLU A 142 -4.52 -4.39 -21.41
N ALA A 143 -4.58 -3.14 -21.88
CA ALA A 143 -5.55 -2.71 -22.88
C ALA A 143 -5.37 -3.37 -24.27
N SER A 144 -4.27 -4.10 -24.53
CA SER A 144 -3.95 -4.58 -25.88
C SER A 144 -3.07 -5.84 -26.03
N ALA A 145 -2.75 -6.61 -24.99
CA ALA A 145 -1.91 -7.81 -25.13
C ALA A 145 -2.71 -9.13 -25.19
N PRO A 146 -2.33 -10.10 -26.04
CA PRO A 146 -2.91 -11.44 -26.00
C PRO A 146 -2.58 -12.11 -24.67
N TYR A 147 -3.54 -12.87 -24.12
CA TYR A 147 -3.44 -13.59 -22.84
C TYR A 147 -2.19 -14.49 -22.79
N LYS A 148 -1.07 -13.94 -22.33
CA LYS A 148 0.11 -14.66 -21.90
C LYS A 148 0.12 -14.54 -20.38
N GLY A 149 -0.23 -15.64 -19.69
CA GLY A 149 -0.12 -15.84 -18.24
C GLY A 149 -0.41 -14.60 -17.41
N SER A 150 -1.65 -14.45 -16.94
CA SER A 150 -2.11 -13.26 -16.23
C SER A 150 -1.19 -12.88 -15.06
N ASP A 151 -0.43 -11.83 -15.29
CA ASP A 151 0.24 -11.09 -14.25
C ASP A 151 -0.80 -10.64 -13.21
N THR A 152 -0.57 -11.05 -11.97
CA THR A 152 -1.56 -10.90 -10.90
C THR A 152 -1.06 -9.86 -9.91
N MET A 153 -1.87 -8.82 -9.65
CA MET A 153 -1.62 -7.88 -8.56
C MET A 153 -2.14 -8.48 -7.26
N THR A 154 -1.30 -8.63 -6.25
CA THR A 154 -1.73 -9.07 -4.91
C THR A 154 -1.98 -7.87 -4.00
N SER A 155 -2.89 -8.05 -3.05
CA SER A 155 -3.24 -7.04 -2.06
C SER A 155 -3.62 -7.67 -0.70
N ILE A 156 -3.65 -6.83 0.32
CA ILE A 156 -4.21 -7.13 1.63
C ILE A 156 -5.43 -6.24 1.81
N GLU A 157 -6.61 -6.86 1.89
CA GLU A 157 -7.84 -6.19 2.31
C GLU A 157 -7.88 -6.13 3.84
N VAL A 158 -8.27 -4.98 4.37
CA VAL A 158 -8.32 -4.68 5.79
C VAL A 158 -9.75 -4.35 6.19
N PHE A 159 -10.16 -4.89 7.32
CA PHE A 159 -11.47 -4.72 7.92
C PHE A 159 -11.31 -4.29 9.37
N THR A 160 -12.20 -3.42 9.84
CA THR A 160 -12.22 -2.94 11.22
C THR A 160 -13.61 -3.07 11.81
N GLU A 161 -13.72 -2.95 13.12
CA GLU A 161 -15.01 -2.89 13.79
C GLU A 161 -15.60 -1.48 13.69
N GLU A 162 -16.84 -1.38 13.23
CA GLU A 162 -17.60 -0.14 13.25
C GLU A 162 -18.17 0.10 14.65
N ASN A 163 -17.75 1.19 15.29
CA ASN A 163 -18.00 1.44 16.71
C ASN A 163 -19.48 1.58 17.10
N ARG A 164 -20.36 1.98 16.18
CA ARG A 164 -21.77 2.24 16.50
C ARG A 164 -22.59 0.96 16.59
N TYR A 165 -22.29 -0.05 15.77
CA TYR A 165 -23.08 -1.27 15.66
C TYR A 165 -22.29 -2.56 15.90
N GLY A 166 -20.96 -2.50 16.04
CA GLY A 166 -20.09 -3.66 16.24
C GLY A 166 -19.96 -4.55 14.99
N ASN A 167 -20.33 -4.03 13.82
CA ASN A 167 -20.21 -4.74 12.56
C ASN A 167 -18.76 -4.69 12.07
N VAL A 168 -18.29 -5.78 11.45
CA VAL A 168 -17.02 -5.77 10.72
C VAL A 168 -17.25 -5.12 9.35
N VAL A 169 -16.50 -4.06 9.05
CA VAL A 169 -16.60 -3.30 7.80
C VAL A 169 -15.27 -3.27 7.06
N PHE A 170 -15.33 -3.24 5.74
CA PHE A 170 -14.14 -2.99 4.91
C PHE A 170 -13.61 -1.59 5.21
N ALA A 171 -12.32 -1.50 5.52
CA ALA A 171 -11.66 -0.28 5.93
C ALA A 171 -10.66 0.20 4.87
N ASP A 172 -9.87 -0.72 4.30
CA ASP A 172 -8.80 -0.36 3.39
C ASP A 172 -8.33 -1.54 2.53
N GLU A 173 -7.56 -1.25 1.48
CA GLU A 173 -6.82 -2.23 0.69
C GLU A 173 -5.44 -1.68 0.32
N LEU A 174 -4.42 -2.47 0.68
CA LEU A 174 -3.02 -2.16 0.40
C LEU A 174 -2.47 -3.15 -0.62
N MET A 175 -1.84 -2.63 -1.66
CA MET A 175 -1.21 -3.46 -2.70
C MET A 175 0.11 -4.05 -2.17
N THR A 176 0.46 -5.23 -2.67
CA THR A 176 1.71 -5.95 -2.32
C THR A 176 2.40 -6.56 -3.52
N GLY A 177 1.69 -6.68 -4.65
CA GLY A 177 2.22 -7.28 -5.87
C GLY A 177 3.10 -6.32 -6.68
N LYS A 178 3.77 -6.88 -7.69
CA LYS A 178 4.59 -6.11 -8.64
C LYS A 178 3.76 -5.80 -9.90
N TRP A 179 3.89 -4.59 -10.41
CA TRP A 179 3.68 -4.29 -11.82
C TRP A 179 4.68 -5.07 -12.66
N ASN A 180 4.24 -5.50 -13.84
CA ASN A 180 5.05 -6.23 -14.80
C ASN A 180 5.58 -5.33 -15.90
#